data_AF-A0A7S0VFI6-F1
#
_entry.id   AF-A0A7S0VFI6-F1
#
_cell.length_a   1.000
_cell.length_b   1.000
_cell.length_c   1.000
_cell.angle_alpha   90.00
_cell.angle_beta   90.00
_cell.angle_gamma   90.00
#
_symmetry.space_group_name_H-M   'P 1'
#
loop_
_entity.id
_entity.type
_entity.pdbx_description
1 polymer ?
#
loop_
_entity_poly.entity_id
_entity_poly.type
_entity_poly.pdbx_seq_one_letter_code
_entity_poly.pdbx_strand_id
1 'polypeptide(L)'
;RGAPRGGGGEAAKQLEALTRLINPAIGDAISDALAVEAVLALKGWTLPDWGKMYADLPSRMTKEMVRDRTAIKTVADETKVTQPSELQGEIDALVAKVPQGRCFVRPSGTE
;
A
#
# COMPACT_ATOMS: atom_id res chain seq x y z
N ARG A 1 36.45 -10.52 -29.12
CA ARG A 1 35.71 -10.43 -27.84
C ARG A 1 34.85 -9.17 -27.88
N GLY A 2 33.67 -9.24 -28.52
CA GLY A 2 32.72 -8.12 -28.56
C GLY A 2 31.63 -8.38 -27.54
N ALA A 3 31.63 -7.64 -26.44
CA ALA A 3 30.53 -7.66 -25.49
C ALA A 3 29.35 -6.86 -26.08
N PRO A 4 28.09 -7.31 -25.91
CA PRO A 4 26.95 -6.61 -26.46
C PRO A 4 26.71 -5.32 -25.64
N ARG A 5 27.02 -4.16 -26.24
CA ARG A 5 26.57 -2.85 -25.75
C ARG A 5 25.13 -2.63 -26.24
N GLY A 6 24.14 -3.18 -25.54
CA GLY A 6 22.76 -3.22 -26.07
C GLY A 6 21.58 -3.01 -25.12
N GLY A 7 21.80 -2.65 -23.84
CA GLY A 7 20.69 -2.56 -22.87
C GLY A 7 20.55 -1.24 -22.09
N GLY A 8 21.67 -0.60 -21.71
CA GLY A 8 21.64 0.56 -20.81
C GLY A 8 20.97 1.81 -21.38
N GLY A 9 21.04 2.01 -22.70
CA GLY A 9 20.41 3.17 -23.36
C GLY A 9 18.88 3.07 -23.42
N GLU A 10 18.33 1.86 -23.53
CA GLU A 10 16.89 1.64 -23.56
C GLU A 10 16.28 1.74 -22.16
N ALA A 11 16.92 1.12 -21.16
CA ALA A 11 16.50 1.23 -19.77
C ALA A 11 16.49 2.69 -19.26
N ALA A 12 17.49 3.49 -19.65
CA ALA A 12 17.54 4.91 -19.31
C ALA A 12 16.37 5.70 -19.92
N LYS A 13 16.02 5.44 -21.19
CA LYS A 13 14.86 6.07 -21.86
C LYS A 13 13.54 5.67 -21.23
N GLN A 14 13.40 4.40 -20.85
CA GLN A 14 12.20 3.91 -20.15
C GLN A 14 12.03 4.60 -18.79
N LEU A 15 13.13 4.77 -18.05
CA LEU A 15 13.12 5.51 -16.79
C LEU A 15 12.77 7.00 -17.00
N GLU A 16 13.36 7.65 -18.00
CA GLU A 16 13.04 9.03 -18.37
C GLU A 16 11.56 9.19 -18.79
N ALA A 17 11.02 8.24 -19.54
CA ALA A 17 9.60 8.24 -19.90
C ALA A 17 8.72 8.10 -18.66
N LEU A 18 9.10 7.24 -17.71
CA LEU A 18 8.36 7.05 -16.46
C LEU A 18 8.30 8.32 -15.61
N THR A 19 9.41 9.07 -15.49
CA THR A 19 9.42 10.34 -14.72
C THR A 19 8.53 11.42 -15.33
N ARG A 20 8.25 11.33 -16.63
CA ARG A 20 7.33 12.22 -17.35
C ARG A 20 5.88 11.73 -17.33
N LEU A 21 5.69 10.43 -17.20
CA LEU A 21 4.36 9.80 -17.14
C LEU A 21 3.74 9.96 -15.75
N ILE A 22 4.51 9.69 -14.70
CA ILE A 22 4.06 9.80 -13.31
C ILE A 22 3.87 11.27 -12.94
N ASN A 23 2.71 11.59 -12.36
CA ASN A 23 2.47 12.91 -11.79
C ASN A 23 3.34 13.11 -10.54
N PRO A 24 4.31 14.03 -10.53
CA PRO A 24 5.24 14.18 -9.41
C PRO A 24 4.65 14.99 -8.24
N ALA A 25 3.47 15.60 -8.41
CA ALA A 25 2.92 16.54 -7.43
C ALA A 25 1.88 15.90 -6.51
N ILE A 26 0.95 15.12 -7.08
CA ILE A 26 -0.15 14.46 -6.37
C ILE A 26 -0.46 13.10 -7.00
N GLY A 27 -1.23 12.26 -6.30
CA GLY A 27 -1.77 11.03 -6.88
C GLY A 27 -2.71 11.33 -8.05
N ASP A 28 -2.54 10.60 -9.16
CA ASP A 28 -3.29 10.77 -10.40
C ASP A 28 -3.64 9.39 -10.96
N ALA A 29 -4.92 9.02 -10.81
CA ALA A 29 -5.40 7.69 -11.17
C ALA A 29 -5.20 7.35 -12.66
N ILE A 30 -5.20 8.34 -13.57
CA ILE A 30 -5.00 8.09 -15.01
C ILE A 30 -3.51 7.85 -15.27
N SER A 31 -2.64 8.68 -14.69
CA SER A 31 -1.19 8.51 -14.74
C SER A 31 -0.77 7.14 -14.17
N ASP A 32 -1.32 6.76 -13.01
CA ASP A 32 -1.04 5.48 -12.35
C ASP A 32 -1.49 4.29 -13.22
N ALA A 33 -2.70 4.35 -13.79
CA ALA A 33 -3.20 3.30 -14.67
C ALA A 33 -2.31 3.11 -15.91
N LEU A 34 -1.89 4.21 -16.56
CA LEU A 34 -0.98 4.15 -17.71
C LEU A 34 0.40 3.60 -17.34
N ALA A 35 0.92 3.95 -16.17
CA ALA A 35 2.20 3.43 -15.68
C ALA A 35 2.12 1.93 -15.39
N VAL A 36 1.03 1.45 -14.79
CA VAL A 36 0.78 0.01 -14.57
C VAL A 36 0.72 -0.73 -15.91
N GLU A 37 -0.07 -0.26 -16.88
CA GLU A 37 -0.17 -0.88 -18.20
C GLU A 37 1.19 -0.95 -18.91
N ALA A 38 2.00 0.12 -18.84
CA ALA A 38 3.34 0.13 -19.41
C ALA A 38 4.26 -0.92 -18.74
N VAL A 39 4.22 -1.03 -17.41
CA VAL A 39 5.02 -2.03 -16.67
C VAL A 39 4.60 -3.46 -17.03
N LEU A 40 3.29 -3.74 -17.11
CA LEU A 40 2.78 -5.05 -17.50
C LEU A 40 3.19 -5.41 -18.93
N ALA A 41 3.08 -4.45 -19.87
CA ALA A 41 3.52 -4.63 -21.25
C ALA A 41 5.02 -4.92 -21.36
N LEU A 42 5.87 -4.17 -20.65
CA LEU A 42 7.32 -4.40 -20.63
C LEU A 42 7.70 -5.76 -20.02
N LYS A 43 6.92 -6.25 -19.06
CA LYS A 43 7.11 -7.57 -18.45
C LYS A 43 6.49 -8.71 -19.25
N GLY A 44 5.66 -8.41 -20.25
CA GLY A 44 4.82 -9.40 -20.92
C GLY A 44 3.85 -10.10 -19.95
N TRP A 45 3.40 -9.39 -18.92
CA TRP A 45 2.53 -9.94 -17.87
C TRP A 45 1.07 -9.65 -18.15
N THR A 46 0.22 -10.63 -17.84
CA THR A 46 -1.22 -10.43 -17.73
C THR A 46 -1.59 -9.99 -16.31
N LEU A 47 -2.82 -9.50 -16.10
CA LEU A 47 -3.32 -9.19 -14.76
C LEU A 47 -3.23 -10.39 -13.79
N PRO A 48 -3.59 -11.63 -14.18
CA PRO A 48 -3.34 -12.81 -13.35
C PRO A 48 -1.87 -13.07 -13.00
N ASP A 49 -0.93 -12.75 -13.89
CA ASP A 49 0.51 -12.94 -13.60
C ASP A 49 0.98 -11.94 -12.56
N TRP A 50 0.53 -10.68 -12.67
CA TRP A 50 0.77 -9.66 -11.65
C TRP A 50 0.14 -10.03 -10.31
N GLY A 51 -1.10 -10.52 -10.32
CA GLY A 51 -1.82 -10.94 -9.10
C GLY A 51 -1.22 -12.14 -8.37
N LYS A 52 -0.27 -12.88 -8.99
CA LYS A 52 0.44 -14.00 -8.36
C LYS A 52 1.72 -13.57 -7.63
N MET A 53 2.11 -12.29 -7.68
CA MET A 53 3.35 -11.84 -7.02
C MET A 53 3.38 -12.11 -5.52
N TYR A 54 2.21 -12.09 -4.88
CA TYR A 54 2.02 -12.46 -3.49
C TYR A 54 0.56 -12.86 -3.26
N ALA A 55 0.30 -13.56 -2.15
CA ALA A 55 -1.06 -13.87 -1.71
C ALA A 55 -1.40 -12.97 -0.51
N ASP A 56 -2.43 -12.14 -0.65
CA ASP A 56 -2.95 -11.33 0.45
C ASP A 56 -3.43 -12.22 1.61
N LEU A 57 -3.15 -11.78 2.84
CA LEU A 57 -3.82 -12.34 4.01
C LEU A 57 -5.29 -11.90 4.00
N PRO A 58 -6.23 -12.77 4.43
CA PRO A 58 -7.62 -12.36 4.60
C PRO A 58 -7.71 -11.13 5.51
N SER A 59 -8.35 -10.08 5.03
CA SER A 59 -8.46 -8.80 5.74
C SER A 59 -9.90 -8.28 5.71
N ARG A 60 -10.23 -7.44 6.71
CA ARG A 60 -11.53 -6.77 6.82
C ARG A 60 -11.32 -5.37 7.36
N MET A 61 -11.95 -4.39 6.72
CA MET A 61 -12.05 -3.02 7.20
C MET A 61 -13.51 -2.73 7.57
N THR A 62 -13.76 -2.33 8.81
CA THR A 62 -15.09 -1.91 9.26
C THR A 62 -15.04 -0.47 9.77
N LYS A 63 -16.20 0.18 9.76
CA LYS A 63 -16.39 1.51 10.32
C LYS A 63 -17.35 1.40 11.50
N GLU A 64 -16.87 1.83 12.66
CA GLU A 64 -17.65 1.87 13.89
C GLU A 64 -17.97 3.32 14.27
N MET A 65 -19.24 3.60 14.54
CA MET A 65 -19.67 4.91 15.03
C MET A 65 -19.40 5.00 16.53
N VAL A 66 -18.64 6.01 16.95
CA VAL A 66 -18.33 6.28 18.35
C VAL A 66 -18.91 7.62 18.77
N ARG A 67 -19.20 7.77 20.07
CA ARG A 67 -19.75 9.02 20.62
C ARG A 67 -18.80 10.20 20.46
N ASP A 68 -17.50 9.98 20.68
CA ASP A 68 -16.45 10.97 20.54
C ASP A 68 -15.21 10.30 19.94
N ARG A 69 -14.89 10.63 18.68
CA ARG A 69 -13.73 10.07 17.98
C ARG A 69 -12.41 10.65 18.44
N THR A 70 -12.42 11.84 19.06
CA THR A 70 -11.20 12.52 19.55
C THR A 70 -10.65 11.89 20.82
N ALA A 71 -11.48 11.08 21.50
CA ALA A 71 -11.06 10.25 22.62
C ALA A 71 -10.09 9.14 22.21
N ILE A 72 -10.12 8.71 20.93
CA ILE A 72 -9.19 7.72 20.39
C ILE A 72 -7.96 8.45 19.86
N LYS A 73 -6.82 8.24 20.52
CA LYS A 73 -5.52 8.74 20.08
C LYS A 73 -4.62 7.59 19.72
N THR A 74 -3.78 7.80 18.71
CA THR A 74 -2.86 6.80 18.20
C THR A 74 -1.42 7.29 18.25
N VAL A 75 -0.48 6.39 18.00
CA VAL A 75 0.90 6.76 17.65
C VAL A 75 0.97 7.42 16.26
N ALA A 76 2.13 7.95 15.89
CA ALA A 76 2.32 8.74 14.67
C ALA A 76 2.01 8.00 13.36
N ASP A 77 2.25 6.69 13.29
CA ASP A 77 1.92 5.86 12.13
C ASP A 77 0.50 5.28 12.18
N GLU A 78 -0.29 5.68 13.17
CA GLU A 78 -1.68 5.24 13.40
C GLU A 78 -1.87 3.73 13.61
N THR A 79 -0.79 2.98 13.87
CA THR A 79 -0.86 1.51 14.00
C THR A 79 -1.18 1.01 15.42
N LYS A 80 -1.09 1.89 16.42
CA LYS A 80 -1.40 1.58 17.82
C LYS A 80 -2.16 2.70 18.49
N VAL A 81 -3.09 2.34 19.36
CA VAL A 81 -3.85 3.23 20.23
C VAL A 81 -3.02 3.58 21.46
N THR A 82 -2.97 4.87 21.79
CA THR A 82 -2.38 5.41 23.02
C THR A 82 -3.44 5.82 24.04
N GLN A 83 -4.65 6.19 23.58
CA GLN A 83 -5.80 6.49 24.43
C GLN A 83 -7.08 5.98 23.76
N PRO A 84 -8.01 5.35 24.51
CA PRO A 84 -7.87 4.91 25.91
C PRO A 84 -6.80 3.80 26.05
N SER A 85 -6.09 3.79 27.18
CA SER A 85 -4.92 2.93 27.42
C SER A 85 -5.24 1.43 27.34
N GLU A 86 -6.47 1.07 27.71
CA GLU A 86 -6.93 -0.31 27.82
C GLU A 86 -7.18 -0.93 26.43
N LEU A 87 -7.55 -0.10 25.45
CA LEU A 87 -7.99 -0.57 24.13
C LEU A 87 -6.86 -1.30 23.37
N GLN A 88 -5.63 -0.79 23.44
CA GLN A 88 -4.51 -1.45 22.76
C GLN A 88 -4.22 -2.84 23.36
N GLY A 89 -4.34 -2.98 24.69
CA GLY A 89 -4.13 -4.26 25.37
C GLY A 89 -5.15 -5.32 24.92
N GLU A 90 -6.42 -4.94 24.77
CA GLU A 90 -7.46 -5.82 24.24
C GLU A 90 -7.20 -6.21 22.78
N ILE A 91 -6.79 -5.25 21.94
CA ILE A 91 -6.41 -5.53 20.55
C ILE A 91 -5.26 -6.53 20.49
N ASP A 92 -4.19 -6.29 21.25
CA ASP A 92 -3.00 -7.16 21.28
C ASP A 92 -3.36 -8.58 21.75
N ALA A 93 -4.20 -8.70 22.79
CA ALA A 93 -4.67 -9.98 23.30
C ALA A 93 -5.53 -10.76 22.30
N LEU A 94 -6.33 -10.07 21.48
CA LEU A 94 -7.11 -10.69 20.40
C LEU A 94 -6.22 -11.11 19.22
N VAL A 95 -5.30 -10.25 18.80
CA VAL A 95 -4.36 -10.50 17.70
C VAL A 95 -3.47 -11.71 18.00
N ALA A 96 -3.00 -11.86 19.24
CA ALA A 96 -2.15 -12.98 19.65
C ALA A 96 -2.82 -14.37 19.47
N LYS A 97 -4.15 -14.43 19.39
CA LYS A 97 -4.91 -15.67 19.18
C LYS A 97 -4.97 -16.09 17.71
N VAL A 98 -4.57 -15.22 16.78
CA VAL A 98 -4.69 -15.44 15.34
C VAL A 98 -3.28 -15.51 14.72
N PRO A 99 -2.90 -16.64 14.09
CA PRO A 99 -1.65 -16.74 13.35
C PRO A 99 -1.57 -15.67 12.25
N GLN A 100 -0.46 -14.92 12.21
CA GLN A 100 -0.29 -13.76 11.31
C GLN A 100 -1.39 -12.69 11.47
N GLY A 101 -2.06 -12.66 12.63
CA GLY A 101 -3.06 -11.66 12.95
C GLY A 101 -2.45 -10.27 13.02
N ARG A 102 -3.20 -9.29 12.51
CA ARG A 102 -2.91 -7.86 12.67
C ARG A 102 -4.22 -7.10 12.72
N CYS A 103 -4.36 -6.22 13.70
CA CYS A 103 -5.52 -5.34 13.86
C CYS A 103 -5.03 -4.00 14.43
N PHE A 104 -5.64 -2.91 13.99
CA PHE A 104 -5.42 -1.58 14.54
C PHE A 104 -6.69 -0.75 14.38
N VAL A 105 -6.83 0.27 15.22
CA VAL A 105 -7.96 1.20 15.22
C VAL A 105 -7.41 2.61 15.14
N ARG A 106 -8.02 3.44 14.30
CA ARG A 106 -7.72 4.86 14.21
C ARG A 106 -9.01 5.67 13.98
N PRO A 107 -9.07 6.93 14.44
CA PRO A 107 -10.19 7.81 14.11
C PRO A 107 -10.16 8.16 12.60
N SER A 108 -11.34 8.32 12.00
CA SER A 108 -11.43 8.86 10.64
C SER A 108 -11.01 10.34 10.63
N GLY A 109 -10.22 10.73 9.63
CA GLY A 109 -9.79 12.11 9.39
C GLY A 109 -10.70 12.90 8.44
N THR A 110 -11.68 12.25 7.80
CA THR A 110 -12.52 12.84 6.74
C THR A 110 -14.01 12.82 7.07
N GLU A 111 -14.38 12.28 8.25
CA GLU A 111 -15.76 12.15 8.74
C GLU A 111 -15.91 12.71 10.16
#